data_AF-A0A547NTN3-F1
#
_entry.id   AF-A0A547NTN3-F1
#
_cell.length_a   1.000
_cell.length_b   1.000
_cell.length_c   1.000
_cell.angle_alpha   90.00
_cell.angle_beta   90.00
_cell.angle_gamma   90.00
#
_symmetry.space_group_name_H-M   'P 1'
#
loop_
_entity.id
_entity.type
_entity.pdbx_description
1 polymer ?
#
loop_
_entity_poly.entity_id
_entity_poly.type
_entity_poly.pdbx_seq_one_letter_code
_entity_poly.pdbx_strand_id
1 'polypeptide(L)' 'MPKHVAARSRKPTHAGRSVEEKAALIAGVSQLLLDVLHKPLEATFVVIEEVELENWGWGGLPVPEYRRRRAAGNS' A
#
# COMPACT_ATOMS: atom_id res chain seq x y z
N MET A 1 -16.70 1.73 8.92
CA MET A 1 -15.22 1.76 9.07
C MET A 1 -14.60 1.99 7.69
N PRO A 2 -13.72 2.98 7.50
CA PRO A 2 -13.05 3.20 6.23
C PRO A 2 -12.10 2.02 5.93
N LYS A 3 -12.25 1.43 4.75
CA LYS A 3 -11.39 0.34 4.28
C LYS A 3 -10.10 0.96 3.75
N HIS A 4 -8.99 0.76 4.45
CA HIS A 4 -7.68 1.25 4.03
C HIS A 4 -7.07 0.29 3.00
N VAL A 5 -6.57 0.84 1.89
CA VAL A 5 -5.79 0.10 0.89
C VAL A 5 -4.37 0.65 0.94
N ALA A 6 -3.42 -0.16 1.41
CA ALA A 6 -1.99 0.21 1.46
C ALA A 6 -1.23 -0.53 0.35
N ALA A 7 -0.57 0.21 -0.53
CA ALA A 7 0.29 -0.34 -1.57
C ALA A 7 1.75 -0.38 -1.10
N ARG A 8 2.46 -1.48 -1.35
CA ARG A 8 3.86 -1.67 -0.93
C ARG A 8 4.80 -1.19 -2.05
N SER A 9 5.77 -0.33 -1.73
CA SER A 9 6.90 -0.03 -2.62
C SER A 9 8.15 -0.80 -2.15
N ARG A 10 8.91 -1.35 -3.11
CA ARG A 10 10.18 -2.05 -2.89
C ARG A 10 11.24 -1.35 -3.73
N LYS A 11 11.53 -0.07 -3.44
CA LYS A 11 12.70 0.58 -4.02
C LYS A 11 13.65 1.02 -2.90
N PRO A 12 14.95 0.70 -2.98
CA PRO A 12 15.94 1.04 -1.95
C PRO A 12 16.45 2.49 -2.04
N THR A 13 15.81 3.32 -2.88
CA THR A 13 16.22 4.69 -3.14
C THR A 13 14.98 5.56 -3.02
N HIS A 14 15.05 6.54 -2.13
CA HIS A 14 14.10 7.56 -1.66
C HIS A 14 13.08 8.20 -2.62
N ALA A 15 12.94 7.75 -3.85
CA ALA A 15 11.82 8.12 -4.71
C ALA A 15 10.66 7.13 -4.45
N GLY A 16 9.63 7.61 -3.74
CA GLY A 16 8.32 6.96 -3.74
C GLY A 16 7.76 6.79 -5.18
N ARG A 17 6.51 6.34 -5.30
CA ARG A 17 5.84 6.24 -6.60
C ARG A 17 5.78 7.59 -7.30
N SER A 18 5.95 7.60 -8.61
CA SER A 18 5.85 8.82 -9.42
C SER A 18 4.44 9.40 -9.36
N VAL A 19 4.29 10.66 -9.78
CA VAL A 19 2.97 11.32 -9.85
C VAL A 19 2.04 10.57 -10.81
N GLU A 20 2.58 10.10 -11.94
CA GLU A 20 1.84 9.35 -12.96
C GLU A 20 1.39 7.98 -12.43
N GLU A 21 2.27 7.27 -11.69
CA GLU A 21 1.91 6.01 -11.05
C GLU A 21 0.81 6.20 -9.99
N LYS A 22 0.91 7.24 -9.17
CA LYS A 22 -0.12 7.58 -8.17
C LYS A 22 -1.44 7.93 -8.85
N ALA A 23 -1.43 8.70 -9.94
CA ALA A 23 -2.63 9.02 -10.70
C ALA A 23 -3.29 7.78 -11.30
N ALA A 24 -2.51 6.87 -11.89
CA ALA A 24 -3.02 5.61 -12.43
C ALA A 24 -3.65 4.73 -11.34
N LEU A 25 -3.05 4.66 -10.15
CA LEU A 25 -3.61 3.93 -9.01
C LEU A 25 -4.92 4.55 -8.52
N ILE A 26 -5.00 5.88 -8.40
CA ILE A 26 -6.21 6.59 -7.99
C ILE A 26 -7.36 6.32 -8.97
N ALA A 27 -7.09 6.40 -10.27
CA ALA A 27 -8.09 6.15 -11.31
C ALA A 27 -8.57 4.69 -11.27
N GLY A 28 -7.65 3.73 -11.25
CA GLY A 28 -7.99 2.31 -11.26
C GLY A 28 -8.76 1.86 -10.01
N VAL A 29 -8.37 2.32 -8.82
CA VAL A 29 -9.09 1.97 -7.58
C VAL A 29 -10.47 2.62 -7.56
N SER A 30 -10.60 3.88 -7.97
CA SER A 30 -11.91 4.56 -8.05
C SER A 30 -12.85 3.84 -9.00
N GLN A 31 -12.36 3.43 -10.18
CA GLN A 31 -13.15 2.69 -11.15
C GLN A 31 -13.59 1.31 -10.59
N LEU A 32 -12.69 0.58 -9.94
CA LEU A 32 -13.04 -0.71 -9.32
C LEU A 32 -14.14 -0.57 -8.26
N LEU A 33 -14.09 0.48 -7.45
CA LEU A 33 -15.11 0.75 -6.43
C LEU A 33 -16.45 1.13 -7.05
N LEU A 34 -16.44 1.85 -8.17
CA LEU A 34 -17.64 2.11 -8.96
C LEU A 34 -18.22 0.79 -9.50
N ASP A 35 -17.41 -0.03 -10.16
CA ASP A 35 -17.88 -1.23 -10.85
C ASP A 35 -18.42 -2.31 -9.90
N VAL A 36 -17.76 -2.52 -8.76
CA VAL A 36 -18.10 -3.62 -7.83
C VAL A 36 -19.08 -3.19 -6.75
N LEU A 37 -18.94 -1.95 -6.25
CA LEU A 37 -19.71 -1.46 -5.10
C LEU A 37 -20.68 -0.32 -5.47
N HIS A 38 -20.74 0.08 -6.75
CA HIS A 38 -21.64 1.12 -7.24
C HIS A 38 -21.43 2.46 -6.50
N LYS A 39 -20.18 2.75 -6.12
CA LYS A 39 -19.82 4.02 -5.48
C LYS A 39 -19.61 5.10 -6.54
N PRO A 40 -20.32 6.24 -6.47
CA PRO A 40 -20.10 7.35 -7.40
C PRO A 40 -18.67 7.90 -7.26
N LEU A 41 -18.07 8.29 -8.39
CA LEU A 41 -16.68 8.76 -8.44
C LEU A 41 -16.52 10.05 -7.64
N GLU A 42 -17.48 10.96 -7.75
CA GLU A 42 -17.53 12.25 -7.07
C GLU A 42 -17.62 12.14 -5.53
N ALA A 43 -18.03 10.98 -5.02
CA ALA A 43 -18.08 10.69 -3.58
C ALA A 43 -16.99 9.69 -3.15
N THR A 44 -16.02 9.39 -4.03
CA THR A 44 -14.95 8.43 -3.78
C THR A 44 -13.62 9.16 -3.57
N PHE A 45 -12.97 8.90 -2.44
CA PHE A 45 -11.68 9.47 -2.10
C PHE A 45 -10.65 8.35 -2.00
N VAL A 46 -9.49 8.57 -2.61
CA VAL A 46 -8.35 7.64 -2.54
C VAL A 46 -7.17 8.39 -1.92
N VAL A 47 -6.65 7.86 -0.81
CA VAL A 47 -5.45 8.35 -0.15
C VAL A 47 -4.34 7.33 -0.35
N ILE A 48 -3.18 7.77 -0.82
CA ILE A 48 -1.99 6.94 -0.97
C ILE A 48 -0.96 7.42 0.05
N GLU A 49 -0.69 6.59 1.04
CA GLU A 49 0.35 6.81 2.05
C GLU A 49 1.51 5.84 1.81
N GLU A 50 2.72 6.39 1.73
CA GLU A 50 3.94 5.61 1.58
C GLU A 50 4.63 5.54 2.95
N VAL A 51 4.77 4.32 3.47
CA VAL A 51 5.36 4.07 4.79
C VAL A 51 6.62 3.24 4.62
N GLU A 52 7.71 3.72 5.20
CA GLU A 52 8.99 3.00 5.25
C GLU A 52 8.83 1.66 5.97
N LEU A 53 9.58 0.64 5.54
CA LEU A 53 9.39 -0.73 6.03
C LEU A 53 9.74 -0.86 7.53
N GLU A 54 10.64 -0.02 8.01
CA GLU A 54 11.06 0.08 9.41
C GLU A 54 9.91 0.57 10.30
N ASN A 55 8.99 1.36 9.74
CA ASN A 55 7.81 1.87 10.44
C ASN A 55 6.61 0.92 10.33
N TRP A 56 6.72 -0.17 9.56
CA TRP A 56 5.66 -1.15 9.42
C TRP A 56 5.87 -2.36 10.34
N GLY A 57 4.95 -2.57 11.27
CA GLY A 57 4.97 -3.70 12.21
C GLY A 57 4.33 -4.97 11.62
N TRP A 58 4.99 -6.13 11.79
CA TRP A 58 4.42 -7.45 11.52
C TRP A 58 4.91 -8.45 12.57
N GLY A 59 3.98 -9.07 13.30
CA GLY A 59 4.31 -10.09 14.31
C GLY A 59 5.11 -9.51 15.48
N GLY A 60 4.88 -8.24 15.81
CA GLY A 60 5.60 -7.51 16.86
C GLY A 60 6.98 -6.98 16.47
N LEU A 61 7.37 -7.04 15.19
CA LEU A 61 8.69 -6.60 14.72
C LEU A 61 8.57 -5.68 13.51
N PRO A 62 9.55 -4.77 13.27
CA PRO A 62 9.69 -4.11 11.98
C PRO A 62 9.79 -5.14 10.85
N VAL A 63 9.17 -4.85 9.70
CA VAL A 63 9.11 -5.78 8.56
C VAL A 63 10.47 -6.35 8.14
N PRO A 64 11.57 -5.55 8.05
CA PRO A 64 12.88 -6.10 7.70
C PRO A 64 13.34 -7.19 8.69
N GLU A 65 13.09 -7.01 9.98
CA GLU A 65 13.46 -7.98 11.00
C GLU A 65 12.57 -9.22 10.97
N TYR A 66 11.25 -9.03 10.86
CA TYR A 66 10.31 -10.14 10.71
C TYR A 66 10.70 -11.06 9.55
N ARG A 67 11.09 -10.49 8.40
CA ARG A 67 11.54 -11.23 7.22
C ARG A 67 12.84 -12.00 7.47
N ARG A 68 13.83 -11.40 8.15
CA ARG A 68 15.07 -12.09 8.52
C ARG A 68 14.78 -13.31 9.40
N ARG A 69 13.93 -13.15 10.43
CA ARG A 69 13.55 -14.26 11.32
C ARG A 69 12.81 -15.38 10.58
N ARG A 70 11.88 -15.04 9.68
CA ARG A 70 11.19 -16.04 8.84
C ARG A 70 12.13 -16.79 7.91
N ALA A 71 13.11 -16.11 7.31
CA ALA A 71 14.09 -16.78 6.46
C ALA A 71 14.99 -17.75 7.25
N ALA A 72 15.38 -17.35 8.48
CA ALA A 72 16.21 -18.18 9.35
C ALA A 72 15.46 -19.38 9.97
N GLY A 73 14.17 -19.24 10.28
CA GLY A 73 13.33 -20.32 10.83
C GLY A 73 12.80 -21.32 9.79
N ASN A 74 13.17 -21.15 8.52
CA ASN A 74 12.77 -22.02 7.40
C ASN A 74 13.96 -22.88 6.91
N SER A 75 14.99 -23.04 7.75
CA SER A 75 16.18 -23.88 7.55
C SER A 75 16.12 -25.14 8.41
#